data_AF-A0A9C9UBD3-F1
#
_entry.id   AF-A0A9C9UBD3-F1
#
_cell.length_a   1.000
_cell.length_b   1.000
_cell.length_c   1.000
_cell.angle_alpha   90.00
_cell.angle_beta   90.00
_cell.angle_gamma   90.00
#
_symmetry.space_group_name_H-M   'P 1'
#
loop_
_entity.id
_entity.type
_entity.pdbx_description
1 polymer ?
#
loop_
_entity_poly.entity_id
_entity_poly.type
_entity_poly.pdbx_seq_one_letter_code
_entity_poly.pdbx_strand_id
1 'polypeptide(L)' 'MAEGLNIIFAGTPEFAASSLQALLDSPHCVCAVYTQPDRPAGRGRKLKASP' A
#
# COMPACT_ATOMS: atom_id res chain seq x y z
N MET A 1 -24.02 -11.96 8.84
CA MET A 1 -23.01 -11.38 7.95
C MET A 1 -21.67 -11.70 8.58
N ALA A 2 -20.70 -12.22 7.82
CA ALA A 2 -19.36 -12.44 8.37
C ALA A 2 -18.78 -11.08 8.78
N GLU A 3 -18.27 -10.97 10.01
CA GLU A 3 -17.53 -9.78 10.45
C GLU A 3 -16.34 -9.54 9.52
N GLY A 4 -16.01 -8.26 9.30
CA GLY A 4 -14.83 -7.87 8.54
C GLY A 4 -13.56 -8.49 9.11
N LEU A 5 -12.62 -8.88 8.24
CA LEU A 5 -11.31 -9.37 8.64
C LEU A 5 -10.40 -8.21 9.05
N ASN A 6 -9.45 -8.51 9.95
CA ASN A 6 -8.32 -7.64 10.23
C ASN A 6 -7.18 -7.98 9.28
N ILE A 7 -6.75 -7.01 8.48
CA ILE A 7 -5.83 -7.19 7.35
C ILE A 7 -4.56 -6.36 7.58
N ILE A 8 -3.41 -6.97 7.34
CA ILE A 8 -2.16 -6.26 7.10
C ILE A 8 -1.91 -6.28 5.59
N PHE A 9 -1.80 -5.10 4.98
CA PHE A 9 -1.52 -4.97 3.56
C PHE A 9 -0.02 -4.75 3.35
N ALA A 10 0.59 -5.46 2.39
CA ALA A 10 1.99 -5.31 2.04
C ALA A 10 2.14 -5.15 0.53
N GLY A 11 2.54 -3.96 0.05
CA GLY A 11 2.54 -3.65 -1.37
C GLY A 11 3.44 -2.48 -1.77
N THR A 12 3.94 -2.51 -3.01
CA THR A 12 4.73 -1.43 -3.62
C THR A 12 3.85 -0.64 -4.58
N PRO A 13 3.89 0.69 -4.52
CA PRO A 13 2.63 1.43 -4.59
C PRO A 13 2.00 1.62 -5.98
N GLU A 14 2.75 1.62 -7.08
CA GLU A 14 2.17 1.89 -8.41
C GLU A 14 1.13 0.84 -8.87
N PHE A 15 1.30 -0.43 -8.46
CA PHE A 15 0.32 -1.50 -8.70
C PHE A 15 -0.51 -1.82 -7.44
N ALA A 16 0.06 -1.61 -6.26
CA ALA A 16 -0.59 -1.94 -5.00
C ALA A 16 -1.64 -0.92 -4.56
N ALA A 17 -1.61 0.31 -5.06
CA ALA A 17 -2.57 1.34 -4.66
C ALA A 17 -4.01 0.94 -4.98
N SER A 18 -4.28 0.39 -6.17
CA SER A 18 -5.62 -0.02 -6.59
C SER A 18 -6.19 -1.17 -5.74
N SER A 19 -5.34 -2.13 -5.34
CA SER A 19 -5.77 -3.23 -4.48
C SER A 19 -5.94 -2.79 -3.03
N LEU A 20 -5.12 -1.87 -2.53
CA LEU A 20 -5.31 -1.25 -1.22
C LEU A 20 -6.64 -0.48 -1.17
N GLN A 21 -6.94 0.32 -2.19
CA GLN A 21 -8.18 1.09 -2.25
C GLN A 21 -9.41 0.16 -2.20
N ALA A 22 -9.40 -0.92 -2.98
CA ALA A 22 -10.48 -1.90 -2.96
C ALA A 22 -10.69 -2.56 -1.58
N LEU A 23 -9.61 -2.76 -0.80
CA LEU A 23 -9.71 -3.25 0.58
C LEU A 23 -10.27 -2.20 1.54
N LEU A 24 -9.91 -0.93 1.36
CA LEU A 24 -10.43 0.18 2.17
C LEU A 24 -11.91 0.45 1.90
N ASP A 25 -12.40 0.19 0.69
CA ASP A 25 -13.81 0.31 0.31
C ASP A 25 -14.64 -0.93 0.70
N SER A 26 -13.99 -1.96 1.26
CA SER A 26 -14.61 -3.21 1.69
C SER A 26 -15.02 -3.16 3.17
N PRO A 27 -15.80 -4.13 3.67
CA PRO A 27 -16.12 -4.21 5.11
C PRO A 27 -14.93 -4.66 5.98
N HIS A 28 -13.74 -4.85 5.43
CA HIS A 28 -12.55 -5.28 6.17
C HIS A 28 -11.80 -4.10 6.82
N CYS A 29 -11.09 -4.39 7.91
CA CYS A 29 -10.26 -3.41 8.60
C CYS A 29 -8.80 -3.59 8.18
N VAL A 30 -8.22 -2.62 7.47
CA VAL A 30 -6.78 -2.60 7.18
C VAL A 30 -6.05 -1.98 8.37
N CYS A 31 -5.43 -2.81 9.20
CA CYS A 31 -4.79 -2.40 10.46
C CYS A 31 -3.39 -1.81 10.26
N ALA A 32 -2.69 -2.21 9.20
CA ALA A 32 -1.35 -1.74 8.89
C ALA A 32 -1.03 -1.86 7.40
N VAL A 33 -0.16 -0.98 6.91
CA VAL A 33 0.36 -0.98 5.54
C VAL A 33 1.88 -1.04 5.58
N TYR A 34 2.45 -2.07 4.96
CA TYR A 34 3.87 -2.19 4.70
C TYR A 34 4.15 -1.79 3.25
N THR A 35 5.10 -0.88 3.05
CA THR A 35 5.56 -0.46 1.73
C THR A 35 7.08 -0.39 1.69
N GLN A 36 7.64 -0.32 0.49
CA GLN A 36 9.06 -0.08 0.35
C GLN A 36 9.40 1.33 0.84
N PRO A 37 10.46 1.51 1.64
CA PRO A 37 10.91 2.84 2.03
C PRO A 37 11.27 3.63 0.78
N ASP A 38 11.11 4.95 0.85
CA ASP A 38 11.50 5.86 -0.23
C ASP A 38 12.97 5.61 -0.62
N ARG A 39 13.18 5.33 -1.91
CA ARG A 39 14.51 5.11 -2.47
C ARG A 39 14.71 6.05 -3.65
N PRO A 40 15.90 6.65 -3.82
CA PRO A 40 16.17 7.48 -4.99
C PRO A 40 15.98 6.67 -6.28
N ALA A 41 15.21 7.23 -7.22
CA ALA A 41 14.91 6.60 -8.50
C ALA A 41 15.57 7.37 -9.66
N GLY A 42 16.01 6.66 -10.70
CA GLY A 42 16.65 7.25 -11.89
C GLY A 42 18.14 7.60 -11.74
N ARG A 43 18.78 8.04 -12.83
CA ARG A 43 20.17 8.55 -12.82
C ARG A 43 20.17 9.95 -12.17
N GLY A 44 20.83 10.09 -11.01
CA GLY A 44 20.99 11.37 -10.31
C GLY A 44 20.50 11.41 -8.86
N ARG A 45 20.01 10.28 -8.31
CA ARG A 45 19.70 10.11 -6.87
C ARG A 45 18.86 11.24 -6.23
N LYS A 46 17.89 11.80 -6.96
CA LYS A 46 16.86 12.62 -6.30
C LYS A 46 15.92 11.71 -5.53
N LEU A 47 15.62 12.05 -4.28
CA LEU A 47 14.57 11.40 -3.51
C LEU A 47 13.27 11.55 -4.30
N LYS A 48 12.79 10.43 -4.82
CA LYS A 48 11.45 10.32 -5.38
C LYS A 48 10.64 9.64 -4.28
N ALA A 49 9.55 10.27 -3.85
CA ALA A 49 8.57 9.57 -3.02
C ALA A 49 8.23 8.26 -3.74
N SER A 50 8.20 7.15 -2.98
CA SER A 50 7.73 5.87 -3.48
C SER A 50 6.37 6.09 -4.17
N PRO A 51 6.07 5.47 -5.33
CA PRO A 51 4.86 5.71 -6.13
C PRO A 51 3.51 5.48 -5.41
#